data_AF-A0A8S3TEY5-F1
#
_entry.id   AF-A0A8S3TEY5-F1
#
_cell.length_a   1.000
_cell.length_b   1.000
_cell.length_c   1.000
_cell.angle_alpha   90.00
_cell.angle_beta   90.00
_cell.angle_gamma   90.00
#
_symmetry.space_group_name_H-M   'P 1'
#
loop_
_entity.id
_entity.type
_entity.pdbx_description
1 polymer ?
#
loop_
_entity_poly.entity_id
_entity_poly.type
_entity_poly.pdbx_seq_one_letter_code
_entity_poly.pdbx_strand_id
1 'polypeptide(L)'
;MKCLDELEKSLQMIANSNTNIMLTGDFNCPDINWESMSVPNNSSDKEIQTKLMEITSSYQLTQIHEQPTREDNLLDIDLTTNPSLVKTSKNTPGISDHEMIVTDCDTKPYYQRSKPRKCYIYSKANWNTIKEEISITSTKLRHMQDRGTNVQEMSDTFKKELFQSMDKHIPSKEIRSKNNLPWINHKIRKLFKKKQRLYQQAKKTKKWSNYRQFQKEVKRQVRKAEYTYINDTIIKPY
;
A
#
# COMPACT_ATOMS: atom_id res chain seq x y z
N MET A 1 6.37 6.32 -27.60
CA MET A 1 5.48 7.50 -27.49
C MET A 1 4.31 7.31 -26.54
N LYS A 2 3.31 6.46 -26.82
CA LYS A 2 2.08 6.32 -25.99
C LYS A 2 2.31 6.16 -24.47
N CYS A 3 3.34 5.41 -24.06
CA CYS A 3 3.65 5.25 -22.63
C CYS A 3 4.13 6.55 -21.97
N LEU A 4 4.91 7.37 -22.69
CA LEU A 4 5.37 8.67 -22.19
C LEU A 4 4.22 9.68 -22.11
N ASP A 5 3.26 9.62 -23.04
CA ASP A 5 2.03 10.43 -22.95
C ASP A 5 1.23 10.11 -21.68
N GLU A 6 1.11 8.83 -21.32
CA GLU A 6 0.41 8.42 -20.10
C GLU A 6 1.22 8.74 -18.84
N LEU A 7 2.56 8.68 -18.91
CA LEU A 7 3.44 9.15 -17.83
C LEU A 7 3.24 10.66 -17.59
N GLU A 8 3.25 11.46 -18.65
CA GLU A 8 3.06 12.90 -18.59
C GLU A 8 1.69 13.26 -18.01
N LYS A 9 0.61 12.62 -18.46
CA LYS A 9 -0.73 12.79 -17.85
C LYS A 9 -0.72 12.46 -16.36
N SER A 10 -0.03 11.39 -15.97
CA SER A 10 0.07 10.99 -14.56
C SER A 10 0.82 12.04 -13.73
N LEU A 11 1.91 12.59 -14.26
CA LEU A 11 2.65 13.69 -13.63
C LEU A 11 1.79 14.95 -13.51
N GLN A 12 1.03 15.30 -14.55
CA GLN A 12 0.11 16.45 -14.55
C GLN A 12 -0.93 16.35 -13.43
N MET A 13 -1.49 15.17 -13.19
CA MET A 13 -2.45 14.94 -12.11
C MET A 13 -1.82 15.15 -10.71
N ILE A 14 -0.55 14.83 -10.56
CA ILE A 14 0.18 14.89 -9.27
C ILE A 14 0.80 16.27 -9.04
N ALA A 15 1.20 16.99 -10.09
CA ALA A 15 1.87 18.29 -10.01
C ALA A 15 1.09 19.32 -9.18
N ASN A 16 -0.24 19.24 -9.19
CA ASN A 16 -1.11 20.14 -8.42
C ASN A 16 -1.09 19.88 -6.89
N SER A 17 -0.50 18.78 -6.43
CA SER A 17 -0.60 18.34 -5.03
C SER A 17 0.56 18.80 -4.12
N ASN A 18 1.51 19.59 -4.63
CA ASN A 18 2.69 20.07 -3.91
C ASN A 18 3.46 18.96 -3.17
N THR A 19 3.50 17.77 -3.77
CA THR A 19 4.17 16.58 -3.23
C THR A 19 5.55 16.40 -3.86
N ASN A 20 6.52 15.91 -3.07
CA ASN A 20 7.78 15.44 -3.62
C ASN A 20 7.55 14.18 -4.46
N ILE A 21 8.08 14.16 -5.69
CA ILE A 21 7.99 13.02 -6.60
C ILE A 21 9.34 12.32 -6.64
N MET A 22 9.29 10.99 -6.66
CA MET A 22 10.43 10.13 -6.93
C MET A 22 10.01 9.13 -8.01
N LEU A 23 10.66 9.17 -9.16
CA LEU A 23 10.37 8.35 -10.33
C LEU A 23 11.61 7.50 -10.64
N THR A 24 11.47 6.19 -10.51
CA THR A 24 12.59 5.24 -10.65
C THR A 24 12.23 4.09 -11.57
N GLY A 25 13.23 3.56 -12.27
CA GLY A 25 13.10 2.32 -13.04
C GLY A 25 13.89 2.35 -14.34
N ASP A 26 13.75 1.28 -15.12
CA ASP A 26 14.37 1.13 -16.43
C ASP A 26 13.53 1.87 -17.49
N PHE A 27 14.10 2.95 -18.04
CA PHE A 27 13.48 3.73 -19.13
C PHE A 27 14.04 3.37 -20.50
N ASN A 28 15.13 2.59 -20.54
CA ASN A 28 15.80 2.19 -21.77
C ASN A 28 16.13 3.37 -22.70
N CYS A 29 16.61 4.49 -22.14
CA CYS A 29 16.96 5.72 -22.83
C CYS A 29 18.44 6.08 -22.60
N PRO A 30 19.40 5.33 -23.19
CA PRO A 30 20.82 5.43 -22.86
C PRO A 30 21.51 6.71 -23.36
N ASP A 31 20.97 7.34 -24.40
CA ASP A 31 21.66 8.43 -25.09
C ASP A 31 21.33 9.83 -24.51
N ILE A 32 20.46 9.92 -23.49
CA ILE A 32 20.18 11.19 -22.82
C ILE A 32 21.42 11.60 -22.03
N ASN A 33 21.99 12.73 -22.40
CA ASN A 33 23.00 13.38 -21.59
C ASN A 33 22.32 14.31 -20.58
N TRP A 34 22.21 13.83 -19.34
CA TRP A 34 21.53 14.51 -18.24
C TRP A 34 22.25 15.77 -17.72
N GLU A 35 23.56 15.90 -17.95
CA GLU A 35 24.34 17.08 -17.55
C GLU A 35 24.09 18.24 -18.51
N SER A 36 24.16 17.96 -19.82
CA SER A 36 23.93 18.96 -20.87
C SER A 36 22.47 19.12 -21.27
N MET A 37 21.58 18.25 -20.75
CA MET A 37 20.18 18.12 -21.16
C MET A 37 20.05 18.06 -22.69
N SER A 38 20.73 17.10 -23.31
CA SER A 38 20.73 16.91 -24.76
C SER A 38 20.66 15.44 -25.18
N VAL A 39 20.19 15.19 -26.41
CA VAL A 39 20.18 13.86 -27.04
C VAL A 39 20.94 13.95 -28.37
N PRO A 40 21.99 13.13 -28.58
CA PRO A 40 22.75 13.12 -29.82
C PRO A 40 21.89 12.91 -31.07
N ASN A 41 22.34 13.45 -32.21
CA ASN A 41 21.59 13.37 -33.47
C ASN A 41 21.53 11.96 -34.05
N ASN A 42 22.51 11.12 -33.73
CA ASN A 42 22.64 9.74 -34.20
C ASN A 42 22.04 8.69 -33.24
N SER A 43 21.36 9.13 -32.18
CA SER A 43 20.75 8.26 -31.19
C SER A 43 19.59 7.45 -31.77
N SER A 44 19.54 6.16 -31.42
CA SER A 44 18.35 5.35 -31.63
C SER A 44 17.18 5.91 -30.82
N ASP A 45 15.97 5.91 -31.37
CA ASP A 45 14.78 6.40 -30.68
C ASP A 45 14.89 7.84 -30.12
N LYS A 46 15.65 8.71 -30.81
CA LYS A 46 15.87 10.11 -30.43
C LYS A 46 14.58 10.83 -30.00
N GLU A 47 13.48 10.64 -30.74
CA GLU A 47 12.19 11.27 -30.44
C GLU A 47 11.65 10.89 -29.05
N ILE A 48 11.80 9.62 -28.65
CA ILE A 48 11.37 9.13 -27.34
C ILE A 48 12.25 9.73 -26.24
N GLN A 49 13.56 9.74 -26.45
CA GLN A 49 14.54 10.25 -25.49
C GLN A 49 14.41 11.77 -25.30
N THR A 50 14.24 12.51 -26.39
CA THR A 50 13.96 13.95 -26.38
C THR A 50 12.66 14.24 -25.65
N LYS A 51 11.59 13.48 -25.90
CA LYS A 51 10.33 13.66 -25.19
C LYS A 51 10.44 13.38 -23.69
N LEU A 52 11.15 12.32 -23.30
CA LEU A 52 11.40 12.04 -21.88
C LEU A 52 12.15 13.20 -21.21
N MET A 53 13.17 13.73 -21.87
CA MET A 53 13.95 14.88 -21.40
C MET A 53 13.10 16.17 -21.27
N GLU A 54 12.20 16.41 -22.22
CA GLU A 54 11.23 17.52 -22.18
C GLU A 54 10.25 17.37 -21.01
N ILE A 55 9.76 16.15 -20.76
CA ILE A 55 8.92 15.84 -19.59
C ILE A 55 9.70 16.12 -18.31
N THR A 56 10.92 15.60 -18.17
CA THR A 56 11.71 15.83 -16.96
C THR A 56 11.95 17.31 -16.70
N SER A 57 12.21 18.09 -17.75
CA SER A 57 12.37 19.55 -17.64
C SER A 57 11.09 20.25 -17.24
N SER A 58 9.96 19.90 -17.87
CA SER A 58 8.65 20.50 -17.61
C SER A 58 8.18 20.32 -16.17
N TYR A 59 8.49 19.17 -15.56
CA TYR A 59 8.07 18.83 -14.19
C TYR A 59 9.18 19.03 -13.14
N GLN A 60 10.27 19.74 -13.48
CA GLN A 60 11.43 19.96 -12.61
C GLN A 60 11.97 18.67 -11.96
N LEU A 61 12.00 17.59 -12.73
CA LEU A 61 12.58 16.31 -12.32
C LEU A 61 14.08 16.33 -12.62
N THR A 62 14.89 16.14 -11.59
CA THR A 62 16.34 16.05 -11.69
C THR A 62 16.77 14.61 -11.56
N GLN A 63 17.62 14.15 -12.49
CA GLN A 63 18.24 12.83 -12.42
C GLN A 63 19.37 12.87 -11.38
N ILE A 64 19.30 12.00 -10.39
CA ILE A 64 20.27 12.00 -9.27
C ILE A 64 21.34 10.91 -9.44
N HIS A 65 21.00 9.85 -10.17
CA HIS A 65 21.92 8.74 -10.39
C HIS A 65 22.71 8.92 -11.69
N GLU A 66 24.04 8.91 -11.61
CA GLU A 66 24.93 9.21 -12.73
C GLU A 66 25.75 8.00 -13.23
N GLN A 67 25.77 6.88 -12.48
CA GLN A 67 26.60 5.73 -12.82
C GLN A 67 25.88 4.81 -13.82
N PRO A 68 26.58 4.17 -14.77
CA PRO A 68 25.97 3.18 -15.65
C PRO A 68 25.30 2.05 -14.87
N THR A 69 24.13 1.60 -15.30
CA THR A 69 23.37 0.53 -14.61
C THR A 69 23.38 -0.76 -15.38
N ARG A 70 23.84 -0.74 -16.63
CA ARG A 70 24.07 -1.92 -17.46
C ARG A 70 25.20 -1.65 -18.45
N GLU A 71 26.30 -2.39 -18.29
CA GLU A 71 27.52 -2.15 -19.07
C GLU A 71 27.93 -0.66 -18.96
N ASP A 72 28.09 0.04 -20.07
CA ASP A 72 28.44 1.46 -20.10
C ASP A 72 27.20 2.39 -20.20
N ASN A 73 25.99 1.83 -20.10
CA ASN A 73 24.74 2.58 -20.28
C ASN A 73 24.03 2.87 -18.95
N LEU A 74 23.55 4.10 -18.80
CA LEU A 74 22.60 4.51 -17.76
C LEU A 74 21.17 4.26 -18.26
N LEU A 75 20.58 3.12 -17.90
CA LEU A 75 19.22 2.74 -18.31
C LEU A 75 18.20 2.89 -17.18
N ASP A 76 18.65 2.62 -15.96
CA ASP A 76 17.85 2.77 -14.75
C ASP A 76 18.00 4.20 -14.25
N ILE A 77 16.90 4.93 -14.27
CA ILE A 77 16.82 6.35 -13.98
C ILE A 77 16.27 6.55 -12.56
N ASP A 78 16.71 7.61 -11.87
CA ASP A 78 16.29 8.01 -10.53
C ASP A 78 16.05 9.53 -10.49
N LEU A 79 14.81 9.90 -10.85
CA LEU A 79 14.35 11.28 -11.02
C LEU A 79 13.59 11.77 -9.79
N THR A 80 13.91 12.98 -9.32
CA THR A 80 13.16 13.61 -8.22
C THR A 80 12.90 15.09 -8.43
N THR A 81 11.77 15.57 -7.91
CA THR A 81 11.50 17.02 -7.82
C THR A 81 12.24 17.69 -6.67
N ASN A 82 12.85 16.92 -5.76
CA ASN A 82 13.53 17.47 -4.59
C ASN A 82 14.86 16.75 -4.30
N PRO A 83 15.93 17.11 -5.03
CA PRO A 83 17.26 16.53 -4.86
C PRO A 83 17.80 16.62 -3.44
N SER A 84 17.42 17.66 -2.68
CA SER A 84 17.90 17.90 -1.32
C SER A 84 17.51 16.80 -0.31
N LEU A 85 16.50 15.98 -0.63
CA LEU A 85 16.09 14.85 0.20
C LEU A 85 16.97 13.61 -0.02
N VAL A 86 17.73 13.56 -1.11
CA VAL A 86 18.59 12.41 -1.42
C VAL A 86 19.92 12.56 -0.72
N LYS A 87 20.30 11.56 0.08
CA LYS A 87 21.59 11.51 0.78
C LYS A 87 22.67 10.88 -0.06
N THR A 88 22.34 9.73 -0.66
CA THR A 88 23.27 8.94 -1.47
C THR A 88 22.49 8.18 -2.52
N SER A 89 23.06 8.05 -3.71
CA SER A 89 22.62 7.11 -4.75
C SER A 89 23.86 6.35 -5.23
N LYS A 90 23.83 5.03 -5.20
CA LYS A 90 24.99 4.18 -5.52
C LYS A 90 24.58 2.88 -6.19
N ASN A 91 25.46 2.36 -7.03
CA ASN A 91 25.32 1.02 -7.57
C ASN A 91 25.62 -0.05 -6.51
N THR A 92 24.87 -1.14 -6.57
CA THR A 92 25.18 -2.39 -5.89
C THR A 92 25.01 -3.55 -6.87
N PRO A 93 25.76 -4.66 -6.71
CA PRO A 93 25.60 -5.83 -7.55
C PRO A 93 24.13 -6.29 -7.60
N GLY A 94 23.58 -6.35 -8.80
CA GLY A 94 22.22 -6.81 -9.04
C GLY A 94 22.10 -8.34 -9.03
N ILE A 95 20.88 -8.81 -9.33
CA ILE A 95 20.58 -10.26 -9.46
C ILE A 95 20.54 -10.66 -10.96
N SER A 96 20.65 -9.70 -11.87
CA SER A 96 20.61 -9.84 -13.34
C SER A 96 21.86 -9.19 -13.95
N ASP A 97 21.84 -9.00 -15.27
CA ASP A 97 22.73 -8.17 -16.08
C ASP A 97 22.65 -6.65 -15.78
N HIS A 98 21.64 -6.21 -15.02
CA HIS A 98 21.57 -4.84 -14.49
C HIS A 98 22.18 -4.76 -13.08
N GLU A 99 22.95 -3.72 -12.82
CA GLU A 99 23.27 -3.25 -11.48
C GLU A 99 22.02 -2.65 -10.82
N MET A 100 21.93 -2.76 -9.50
CA MET A 100 20.81 -2.20 -8.75
C MET A 100 21.21 -0.84 -8.18
N ILE A 101 20.35 0.16 -8.33
CA ILE A 101 20.52 1.47 -7.69
C ILE A 101 19.97 1.38 -6.26
N VAL A 102 20.78 1.81 -5.29
CA VAL A 102 20.35 2.04 -3.91
C VAL A 102 20.40 3.53 -3.62
N THR A 103 19.21 4.11 -3.45
CA THR A 103 19.05 5.52 -3.11
C THR A 103 18.49 5.69 -1.71
N ASP A 104 19.22 6.41 -0.87
CA ASP A 104 18.82 6.75 0.49
C ASP A 104 18.21 8.16 0.51
N CYS A 105 16.97 8.28 1.00
CA CYS A 105 16.25 9.56 1.03
C CYS A 105 15.68 9.88 2.41
N ASP A 106 15.76 11.14 2.83
CA ASP A 106 15.03 11.65 3.98
C ASP A 106 13.57 11.91 3.61
N THR A 107 12.71 10.96 3.97
CA THR A 107 11.27 11.09 3.76
C THR A 107 10.51 10.86 5.06
N LYS A 108 9.46 11.67 5.26
CA LYS A 108 8.50 11.45 6.34
C LYS A 108 7.15 11.09 5.72
N PRO A 109 6.91 9.80 5.44
CA PRO A 109 5.63 9.38 4.88
C PRO A 109 4.48 9.77 5.81
N TYR A 110 3.50 10.48 5.26
CA TYR A 110 2.25 10.73 5.95
C TYR A 110 1.37 9.48 5.86
N TYR A 111 1.14 8.83 7.00
CA TYR A 111 0.22 7.72 7.10
C TYR A 111 -1.08 8.16 7.75
N GLN A 112 -2.19 8.11 7.01
CA GLN A 112 -3.51 8.13 7.65
C GLN A 112 -3.70 6.82 8.41
N ARG A 113 -3.45 6.87 9.72
CA ARG A 113 -3.75 5.73 10.59
C ARG A 113 -5.25 5.65 10.75
N SER A 114 -5.81 4.51 10.37
CA SER A 114 -7.18 4.18 10.72
C SER A 114 -7.35 4.22 12.24
N LYS A 115 -8.39 4.93 12.71
CA LYS A 115 -8.70 4.98 14.13
C LYS A 115 -8.94 3.54 14.63
N PRO A 116 -8.31 3.12 15.75
CA PRO A 116 -8.61 1.82 16.35
C PRO A 116 -10.10 1.71 16.62
N ARG A 117 -10.70 0.55 16.34
CA ARG A 117 -12.10 0.29 16.66
C ARG A 117 -12.20 -0.51 17.96
N LYS A 118 -13.06 -0.06 18.87
CA LYS A 118 -13.44 -0.83 20.06
C LYS A 118 -14.24 -2.05 19.62
N CYS A 119 -13.88 -3.23 20.11
CA CYS A 119 -14.59 -4.47 19.84
C CYS A 119 -14.86 -5.19 21.16
N TYR A 120 -16.15 -5.39 21.46
CA TYR A 120 -16.58 -6.14 22.64
C TYR A 120 -16.25 -7.63 22.51
N ILE A 121 -15.81 -8.21 23.62
CA ILE A 121 -15.53 -9.64 23.73
C ILE A 121 -16.75 -10.28 24.40
N TYR A 122 -17.79 -10.51 23.62
CA TYR A 122 -19.08 -11.03 24.10
C TYR A 122 -18.99 -12.37 24.84
N SER A 123 -17.98 -13.19 24.55
CA SER A 123 -17.72 -14.43 25.27
C SER A 123 -17.31 -14.23 26.74
N LYS A 124 -16.95 -13.01 27.14
CA LYS A 124 -16.58 -12.64 28.52
C LYS A 124 -17.59 -11.68 29.16
N ALA A 125 -18.75 -11.48 28.54
CA ALA A 125 -19.78 -10.59 29.05
C ALA A 125 -20.43 -11.16 30.32
N ASN A 126 -20.66 -10.32 31.32
CA ASN A 126 -21.54 -10.67 32.43
C ASN A 126 -23.01 -10.44 32.03
N TRP A 127 -23.60 -11.43 31.36
CA TRP A 127 -24.96 -11.34 30.83
C TRP A 127 -26.04 -11.22 31.91
N ASN A 128 -25.81 -11.77 33.11
CA ASN A 128 -26.79 -11.72 34.19
C ASN A 128 -27.01 -10.26 34.64
N THR A 129 -25.93 -9.53 34.94
CA THR A 129 -26.02 -8.12 35.35
C THR A 129 -26.54 -7.22 34.24
N ILE A 130 -26.14 -7.47 32.98
CA ILE A 130 -26.70 -6.73 31.82
C ILE A 130 -28.22 -6.94 31.75
N LYS A 131 -28.69 -8.17 31.92
CA LYS A 131 -30.13 -8.48 31.88
C LYS A 131 -30.89 -7.75 33.00
N GLU A 132 -30.35 -7.75 34.22
CA GLU A 132 -30.93 -7.03 35.37
C GLU A 132 -31.01 -5.52 35.11
N GLU A 133 -29.91 -4.90 34.68
CA GLU A 133 -29.86 -3.46 34.37
C GLU A 133 -30.87 -3.09 33.26
N ILE A 134 -30.97 -3.90 32.21
CA ILE A 134 -31.93 -3.68 31.10
C ILE A 134 -33.38 -3.91 31.53
N SER A 135 -33.64 -4.84 32.45
CA SER A 135 -34.98 -4.99 33.05
C SER A 135 -35.39 -3.72 33.81
N ILE A 136 -34.47 -3.09 34.55
CA ILE A 136 -34.71 -1.80 35.21
C ILE A 136 -34.97 -0.70 34.17
N THR A 137 -34.17 -0.64 33.11
CA THR A 137 -34.39 0.29 31.99
C THR A 137 -35.76 0.10 31.34
N SER A 138 -36.22 -1.14 31.17
CA SER A 138 -37.55 -1.42 30.61
C SER A 138 -38.67 -0.81 31.46
N THR A 139 -38.59 -0.92 32.78
CA THR A 139 -39.55 -0.28 33.70
C THR A 139 -39.51 1.23 33.60
N LYS A 140 -38.31 1.83 33.52
CA LYS A 140 -38.12 3.27 33.29
C LYS A 140 -38.78 3.73 31.97
N LEU A 141 -38.62 2.96 30.89
CA LEU A 141 -39.23 3.28 29.60
C LEU A 141 -40.76 3.20 29.64
N ARG A 142 -41.35 2.24 30.38
CA ARG A 142 -42.80 2.18 30.59
C ARG A 142 -43.31 3.44 31.29
N HIS A 143 -42.62 3.90 32.33
CA HIS A 143 -42.98 5.16 32.99
C HIS A 143 -42.86 6.40 32.09
N MET A 144 -41.89 6.42 31.17
CA MET A 144 -41.79 7.48 30.15
C MET A 144 -42.97 7.42 29.18
N GLN A 145 -43.36 6.22 28.76
CA GLN A 145 -44.53 6.02 27.91
C GLN A 145 -45.82 6.50 28.60
N ASP A 146 -46.02 6.15 29.87
CA ASP A 146 -47.18 6.57 30.66
C ASP A 146 -47.27 8.11 30.82
N ARG A 147 -46.13 8.80 30.76
CA ARG A 147 -46.03 10.28 30.81
C ARG A 147 -46.19 10.95 29.45
N GLY A 148 -46.41 10.19 28.38
CA GLY A 148 -46.54 10.72 27.02
C GLY A 148 -45.21 11.19 26.41
N THR A 149 -44.07 10.68 26.87
CA THR A 149 -42.76 11.00 26.29
C THR A 149 -42.68 10.55 24.82
N ASN A 150 -41.98 11.32 23.99
CA ASN A 150 -41.78 10.99 22.58
C ASN A 150 -40.96 9.69 22.43
N VAL A 151 -41.34 8.87 21.44
CA VAL A 151 -40.64 7.66 21.00
C VAL A 151 -39.15 7.88 20.75
N GLN A 152 -38.76 9.04 20.19
CA GLN A 152 -37.35 9.34 19.94
C GLN A 152 -36.54 9.42 21.25
N GLU A 153 -37.07 10.11 22.25
CA GLU A 153 -36.41 10.27 23.55
C GLU A 153 -36.35 8.95 24.33
N MET A 154 -37.40 8.12 24.21
CA MET A 154 -37.39 6.75 24.74
C MET A 154 -36.32 5.88 24.06
N SER A 155 -36.20 5.95 22.74
CA SER A 155 -35.20 5.22 21.95
C SER A 155 -33.78 5.62 22.33
N ASP A 156 -33.52 6.92 22.49
CA ASP A 156 -32.22 7.44 22.88
C ASP A 156 -31.87 7.05 24.31
N THR A 157 -32.85 7.06 25.23
CA THR A 157 -32.68 6.56 26.59
C THR A 157 -32.33 5.08 26.60
N PHE A 158 -33.06 4.24 25.84
CA PHE A 158 -32.76 2.81 25.74
C PHE A 158 -31.34 2.57 25.22
N LYS A 159 -30.97 3.20 24.11
CA LYS A 159 -29.63 3.06 23.51
C LYS A 159 -28.54 3.46 24.51
N LYS A 160 -28.73 4.59 25.20
CA LYS A 160 -27.77 5.11 26.18
C LYS A 160 -27.54 4.11 27.31
N GLU A 161 -28.60 3.65 27.95
CA GLU A 161 -28.52 2.71 29.08
C GLU A 161 -27.93 1.36 28.63
N LEU A 162 -28.31 0.89 27.43
CA LEU A 162 -27.75 -0.33 26.84
C LEU A 162 -26.24 -0.21 26.60
N PHE A 163 -25.78 0.84 25.92
CA PHE A 163 -24.36 1.02 25.65
C PHE A 163 -23.54 1.23 26.92
N GLN A 164 -24.10 1.90 27.93
CA GLN A 164 -23.46 2.04 29.24
C GLN A 164 -23.31 0.70 29.96
N SER A 165 -24.36 -0.13 29.96
CA SER A 165 -24.31 -1.48 30.52
C SER A 165 -23.30 -2.35 29.78
N MET A 166 -23.30 -2.31 28.44
CA MET A 166 -22.34 -3.04 27.61
C MET A 166 -20.89 -2.58 27.88
N ASP A 167 -20.66 -1.28 28.01
CA ASP A 167 -19.33 -0.72 28.28
C ASP A 167 -18.78 -1.12 29.65
N LYS A 168 -19.66 -1.26 30.64
CA LYS A 168 -19.32 -1.64 32.00
C LYS A 168 -19.08 -3.14 32.15
N HIS A 169 -19.89 -3.96 31.49
CA HIS A 169 -19.97 -5.41 31.76
C HIS A 169 -19.41 -6.30 30.65
N ILE A 170 -19.04 -5.73 29.50
CA ILE A 170 -18.41 -6.47 28.41
C ILE A 170 -16.98 -5.97 28.21
N PRO A 171 -15.96 -6.78 28.57
CA PRO A 171 -14.58 -6.45 28.28
C PRO A 171 -14.40 -6.16 26.79
N SER A 172 -13.62 -5.14 26.46
CA SER A 172 -13.38 -4.72 25.09
C SER A 172 -11.90 -4.75 24.76
N LYS A 173 -11.60 -4.84 23.47
CA LYS A 173 -10.24 -4.69 22.93
C LYS A 173 -10.24 -3.70 21.79
N GLU A 174 -9.16 -2.95 21.66
CA GLU A 174 -8.92 -2.12 20.48
C GLU A 174 -8.34 -2.96 19.35
N ILE A 175 -9.04 -2.94 18.22
CA ILE A 175 -8.57 -3.56 16.99
C ILE A 175 -8.10 -2.45 16.07
N ARG A 176 -6.80 -2.41 15.83
CA ARG A 176 -6.21 -1.56 14.78
C ARG A 176 -6.48 -2.19 13.43
N SER A 177 -6.98 -1.40 12.48
CA SER A 177 -6.96 -1.86 11.10
C SER A 177 -5.50 -1.95 10.64
N LYS A 178 -5.21 -3.02 9.91
CA LYS A 178 -3.89 -3.29 9.36
C LYS A 178 -3.98 -2.99 7.87
N ASN A 179 -3.02 -2.23 7.34
CA ASN A 179 -2.85 -2.00 5.90
C ASN A 179 -2.36 -3.29 5.22
N ASN A 180 -3.17 -4.33 5.25
CA ASN A 180 -2.90 -5.57 4.54
C ASN A 180 -3.70 -5.57 3.25
N LEU A 181 -3.08 -6.04 2.18
CA LEU A 181 -3.79 -6.35 0.96
C LEU A 181 -4.92 -7.35 1.27
N PRO A 182 -6.17 -7.06 0.88
CA PRO A 182 -7.33 -7.84 1.32
C PRO A 182 -7.34 -9.27 0.78
N TRP A 183 -6.73 -9.52 -0.38
CA TRP A 183 -6.53 -10.86 -0.92
C TRP A 183 -5.42 -11.68 -0.22
N ILE A 184 -4.58 -11.05 0.62
CA ILE A 184 -3.50 -11.73 1.36
C ILE A 184 -4.01 -12.27 2.70
N ASN A 185 -4.77 -13.36 2.58
CA ASN A 185 -5.32 -14.08 3.73
C ASN A 185 -4.30 -15.01 4.41
N HIS A 186 -4.73 -15.67 5.49
CA HIS A 186 -3.90 -16.61 6.26
C HIS A 186 -3.33 -17.77 5.42
N LYS A 187 -4.07 -18.26 4.41
CA LYS A 187 -3.60 -19.34 3.52
C LYS A 187 -2.41 -18.86 2.67
N ILE A 188 -2.50 -17.68 2.05
CA ILE A 188 -1.40 -17.07 1.29
C ILE A 188 -0.18 -16.81 2.18
N ARG A 189 -0.39 -16.31 3.41
CA ARG A 189 0.71 -16.11 4.37
C ARG A 189 1.45 -17.41 4.72
N LYS A 190 0.74 -18.53 4.84
CA LYS A 190 1.37 -19.86 5.02
C LYS A 190 2.22 -20.25 3.80
N LEU A 191 1.75 -19.96 2.59
CA LEU A 191 2.52 -20.20 1.36
C LEU A 191 3.81 -19.36 1.34
N PHE A 192 3.77 -18.08 1.74
CA PHE A 192 4.97 -17.25 1.85
C PHE A 192 5.99 -17.83 2.83
N LYS A 193 5.55 -18.26 4.02
CA LYS A 193 6.43 -18.91 4.99
C LYS A 193 7.06 -20.19 4.43
N LYS A 194 6.28 -21.03 3.73
CA LYS A 194 6.81 -22.25 3.08
C LYS A 194 7.79 -21.93 1.96
N LYS A 195 7.49 -20.92 1.12
CA LYS A 195 8.40 -20.43 0.06
C LYS A 195 9.73 -19.99 0.67
N GLN A 196 9.70 -19.26 1.79
CA GLN A 196 10.91 -18.80 2.47
C GLN A 196 11.74 -19.96 3.04
N ARG A 197 11.09 -20.97 3.62
CA ARG A 197 11.79 -22.19 4.09
C ARG A 197 12.47 -22.93 2.94
N LEU A 198 11.77 -23.09 1.81
CA LEU A 198 12.34 -23.72 0.62
C LEU A 198 13.49 -22.91 0.03
N TYR A 199 13.39 -21.57 0.06
CA TYR A 199 14.49 -20.69 -0.34
C TYR A 199 15.74 -20.91 0.54
N GLN A 200 15.56 -20.91 1.87
CA GLN A 200 16.66 -21.17 2.81
C GLN A 200 17.28 -22.55 2.60
N GLN A 201 16.47 -23.58 2.34
CA GLN A 201 16.94 -24.92 2.01
C GLN A 201 17.70 -24.95 0.68
N ALA A 202 17.20 -24.29 -0.37
CA ALA A 202 17.85 -24.21 -1.67
C ALA A 202 19.19 -23.46 -1.57
N LYS A 203 19.27 -22.41 -0.76
CA LYS A 203 20.52 -21.66 -0.52
C LYS A 203 21.61 -22.55 0.11
N LYS A 204 21.23 -23.44 1.04
CA LYS A 204 22.13 -24.39 1.70
C LYS A 204 22.53 -25.57 0.78
N THR A 205 21.55 -26.16 0.10
CA THR A 205 21.73 -27.40 -0.69
C THR A 205 22.13 -27.16 -2.15
N LYS A 206 22.10 -25.90 -2.61
CA LYS A 206 22.25 -25.46 -4.01
C LYS A 206 21.25 -26.10 -5.00
N LYS A 207 20.19 -26.74 -4.49
CA LYS A 207 19.11 -27.36 -5.28
C LYS A 207 17.91 -26.41 -5.37
N TRP A 208 17.76 -25.77 -6.52
CA TRP A 208 16.76 -24.72 -6.73
C TRP A 208 15.42 -25.17 -7.32
N SER A 209 15.32 -26.39 -7.84
CA SER A 209 14.14 -26.89 -8.57
C SER A 209 12.85 -26.78 -7.74
N ASN A 210 12.85 -27.32 -6.52
CA ASN A 210 11.69 -27.31 -5.62
C ASN A 210 11.28 -25.88 -5.23
N TYR A 211 12.25 -25.00 -4.97
CA TYR A 211 11.96 -23.60 -4.67
C TYR A 211 11.34 -22.90 -5.87
N ARG A 212 11.93 -23.03 -7.07
CA ARG A 212 11.44 -22.38 -8.30
C ARG A 212 10.03 -22.87 -8.66
N GLN A 213 9.76 -24.17 -8.56
CA GLN A 213 8.42 -24.73 -8.78
C GLN A 213 7.41 -24.16 -7.77
N PHE A 214 7.76 -24.15 -6.48
CA PHE A 214 6.87 -23.64 -5.45
C PHE A 214 6.68 -22.11 -5.53
N GLN A 215 7.68 -21.36 -5.98
CA GLN A 215 7.59 -19.93 -6.23
C GLN A 215 6.55 -19.62 -7.32
N LYS A 216 6.55 -20.39 -8.42
CA LYS A 216 5.52 -20.28 -9.47
C LYS A 216 4.12 -20.54 -8.92
N GLU A 217 3.97 -21.57 -8.08
CA GLU A 217 2.69 -21.88 -7.44
C GLU A 217 2.20 -20.75 -6.53
N VAL A 218 3.08 -20.22 -5.68
CA VAL A 218 2.74 -19.08 -4.82
C VAL A 218 2.29 -17.88 -5.64
N LYS A 219 3.01 -17.55 -6.74
CA LYS A 219 2.65 -16.44 -7.64
C LYS A 219 1.26 -16.64 -8.24
N ARG A 220 0.95 -17.87 -8.69
CA ARG A 220 -0.38 -18.25 -9.22
C ARG A 220 -1.49 -18.05 -8.18
N GLN A 221 -1.27 -18.54 -6.95
CA GLN A 221 -2.26 -18.44 -5.87
C GLN A 221 -2.51 -16.99 -5.45
N VAL A 222 -1.47 -16.16 -5.39
CA VAL A 222 -1.61 -14.72 -5.09
C VAL A 222 -2.43 -14.02 -6.16
N ARG A 223 -2.10 -14.21 -7.44
CA ARG A 223 -2.85 -13.62 -8.56
C ARG A 223 -4.29 -14.07 -8.61
N LYS A 224 -4.55 -15.36 -8.33
CA LYS A 224 -5.91 -15.88 -8.24
C LYS A 224 -6.68 -15.20 -7.12
N ALA A 225 -6.10 -15.09 -5.93
CA ALA A 225 -6.74 -14.43 -4.79
C ALA A 225 -7.03 -12.95 -5.05
N GLU A 226 -6.11 -12.25 -5.70
CA GLU A 226 -6.27 -10.86 -6.14
C GLU A 226 -7.40 -10.72 -7.15
N TYR A 227 -7.39 -11.52 -8.21
CA TYR A 227 -8.44 -11.53 -9.23
C TYR A 227 -9.82 -11.82 -8.63
N THR A 228 -9.94 -12.84 -7.78
CA THR A 228 -11.20 -13.18 -7.11
C THR A 228 -11.68 -12.02 -6.25
N TYR A 229 -10.81 -11.39 -5.46
CA TYR A 229 -11.20 -10.26 -4.62
C TYR A 229 -11.70 -9.07 -5.45
N ILE A 230 -10.98 -8.71 -6.52
CA ILE A 230 -11.36 -7.60 -7.40
C ILE A 230 -12.72 -7.87 -8.06
N ASN A 231 -12.91 -9.03 -8.66
CA ASN A 231 -14.14 -9.32 -9.42
C ASN A 231 -15.35 -9.55 -8.51
N ASP A 232 -15.17 -10.26 -7.40
CA ASP A 232 -16.29 -10.67 -6.55
C ASP A 232 -16.68 -9.61 -5.52
N THR A 233 -15.75 -8.72 -5.13
CA THR A 233 -15.97 -7.73 -4.06
C THR A 233 -16.00 -6.28 -4.55
N ILE A 234 -15.24 -5.94 -5.60
CA ILE A 234 -15.17 -4.56 -6.10
C ILE A 234 -16.09 -4.36 -7.32
N ILE A 235 -16.03 -5.27 -8.30
CA ILE A 235 -16.74 -5.09 -9.59
C ILE A 235 -18.20 -5.52 -9.53
N LYS A 236 -18.56 -6.47 -8.67
CA LYS A 236 -19.96 -6.77 -8.33
C LYS A 236 -20.35 -6.06 -7.03
N PRO A 237 -20.81 -4.80 -7.07
CA PRO A 237 -21.61 -4.31 -5.97
C PRO A 237 -22.92 -5.12 -5.95
N TYR A 238 -23.45 -5.35 -4.75
CA TYR A 238 -24.74 -6.00 -4.51
C TYR A 238 -25.86 -5.42 -5.37
#